data_AF-A0A7Y6RCU9-F1
#
_entry.id   AF-A0A7Y6RCU9-F1
#
_cell.length_a   1.000
_cell.length_b   1.000
_cell.length_c   1.000
_cell.angle_alpha   90.00
_cell.angle_beta   90.00
_cell.angle_gamma   90.00
#
_symmetry.space_group_name_H-M   'P 1'
#
loop_
_entity.id
_entity.type
_entity.pdbx_description
1 polymer ?
#
loop_
_entity_poly.entity_id
_entity_poly.type
_entity_poly.pdbx_seq_one_letter_code
_entity_poly.pdbx_strand_id
1 'polypeptide(L)'
;MVTSSLTKQPVEAPVTENLLVLWSQPWMESTNTAIKLQRIWLETLNDATRHELDFFATVAVSCNKLTSCMLGLEGLLTPSSMMSCYHEITGDMTEATLKRVHKVSKLSDDLRERIWCEI
;
A
#
# COMPACT_ATOMS: atom_id res chain seq x y z
N MET A 1 -0.43 -66.56 48.24
CA MET A 1 0.27 -65.30 48.53
C MET A 1 0.53 -64.63 47.19
N VAL A 2 -0.30 -63.65 46.84
CA VAL A 2 -0.21 -62.91 45.58
C VAL A 2 0.29 -61.52 45.94
N THR A 3 1.41 -61.11 45.37
CA THR A 3 1.70 -59.68 45.16
C THR A 3 2.21 -59.54 43.73
N SER A 4 1.25 -59.21 42.87
CA SER A 4 1.44 -58.91 41.46
C SER A 4 2.33 -57.69 41.29
N SER A 5 3.30 -57.80 40.39
CA SER A 5 4.24 -56.78 39.98
C SER A 5 3.51 -55.55 39.41
N LEU A 6 3.88 -54.37 39.91
CA LEU A 6 3.41 -53.08 39.43
C LEU A 6 4.14 -52.75 38.11
N THR A 7 3.58 -53.19 36.99
CA THR A 7 4.03 -52.78 35.66
C THR A 7 3.64 -51.31 35.46
N LYS A 8 4.61 -50.41 35.68
CA LYS A 8 4.56 -49.07 35.09
C LYS A 8 4.61 -49.24 33.58
N GLN A 9 3.47 -49.07 32.91
CA GLN A 9 3.44 -48.80 31.48
C GLN A 9 3.56 -47.28 31.29
N PRO A 10 4.68 -46.76 30.78
CA PRO A 10 4.64 -45.47 30.10
C PRO A 10 4.13 -45.69 28.66
N VAL A 11 3.78 -44.60 27.99
CA VAL A 11 3.40 -44.47 26.57
C VAL A 11 1.89 -44.32 26.33
N GLU A 12 1.43 -43.07 26.45
CA GLU A 12 0.53 -42.45 25.46
C GLU A 12 1.00 -41.01 25.21
N ALA A 13 2.06 -40.86 24.40
CA ALA A 13 2.48 -39.57 23.84
C ALA A 13 1.88 -39.19 22.46
N PRO A 14 1.24 -40.06 21.65
CA PRO A 14 0.80 -39.65 20.31
C PRO A 14 -0.54 -38.90 20.29
N VAL A 15 -1.41 -39.05 21.29
CA VAL A 15 -2.76 -38.46 21.29
C VAL A 15 -2.74 -36.98 21.70
N THR A 16 -1.90 -36.62 22.66
CA THR A 16 -1.74 -35.25 23.17
C THR A 16 -1.04 -34.34 22.17
N GLU A 17 -0.02 -34.83 21.46
CA GLU A 17 0.61 -34.10 20.35
C GLU A 17 -0.40 -33.83 19.21
N ASN A 18 -1.24 -34.81 18.89
CA ASN A 18 -2.26 -34.67 17.84
C ASN A 18 -3.37 -33.68 18.23
N LEU A 19 -3.79 -33.65 19.50
CA LEU A 19 -4.77 -32.70 20.02
C LEU A 19 -4.25 -31.26 20.05
N LEU A 20 -2.98 -31.05 20.41
CA LEU A 20 -2.35 -29.73 20.39
C LEU A 20 -2.24 -29.17 18.97
N VAL A 21 -1.89 -30.02 18.00
CA VAL A 21 -1.86 -29.64 16.58
C VAL A 21 -3.26 -29.30 16.07
N LEU A 22 -4.27 -30.14 16.35
CA LEU A 22 -5.66 -29.87 15.99
C LEU A 22 -6.21 -28.58 16.60
N TRP A 23 -5.88 -28.29 17.86
CA TRP A 23 -6.33 -27.08 18.54
C TRP A 23 -5.62 -25.81 18.06
N SER A 24 -4.37 -25.91 17.62
CA SER A 24 -3.57 -24.77 17.13
C SER A 24 -3.77 -24.44 15.65
N GLN A 25 -4.23 -25.40 14.85
CA GLN A 25 -4.38 -25.24 13.39
C GLN A 25 -5.28 -24.05 12.98
N PRO A 26 -6.44 -23.76 13.62
CA PRO A 26 -7.22 -22.56 13.30
C PRO A 26 -6.48 -21.23 13.58
N TRP A 27 -5.63 -21.21 14.61
CA TRP A 27 -4.80 -20.04 14.93
C TRP A 27 -3.72 -19.82 13.88
N MET A 28 -3.13 -20.91 13.37
CA MET A 28 -2.14 -20.83 12.29
C MET A 28 -2.76 -20.34 10.98
N GLU A 29 -3.95 -20.84 10.62
CA GLU A 29 -4.65 -20.41 9.40
C GLU A 29 -5.14 -18.95 9.45
N SER A 30 -5.68 -18.53 10.60
CA SER A 30 -6.06 -17.14 10.81
C SER A 30 -4.86 -16.19 10.78
N THR A 31 -3.73 -16.59 11.37
CA THR A 31 -2.47 -15.82 11.32
C THR A 31 -1.96 -15.72 9.88
N ASN A 32 -1.99 -16.80 9.10
CA ASN A 32 -1.59 -16.79 7.69
C ASN A 32 -2.45 -15.83 6.86
N THR A 33 -3.77 -15.88 7.04
CA THR A 33 -4.72 -14.97 6.37
C THR A 33 -4.50 -13.51 6.77
N ALA A 34 -4.27 -13.25 8.06
CA ALA A 34 -3.97 -11.91 8.56
C ALA A 34 -2.67 -11.35 7.97
N ILE A 35 -1.61 -12.17 7.86
CA ILE A 35 -0.33 -11.76 7.26
C ILE A 35 -0.52 -11.43 5.77
N LYS A 36 -1.28 -12.24 5.02
CA LYS A 36 -1.60 -11.98 3.61
C LYS A 36 -2.33 -10.64 3.43
N LEU A 37 -3.35 -10.38 4.25
CA LEU A 37 -4.09 -9.13 4.23
C LEU A 37 -3.21 -7.92 4.59
N GLN A 38 -2.35 -8.06 5.60
CA GLN A 38 -1.37 -7.02 5.97
C GLN A 38 -0.42 -6.71 4.83
N ARG A 39 0.06 -7.73 4.11
CA ARG A 39 0.91 -7.54 2.92
C ARG A 39 0.17 -6.76 1.84
N ILE A 40 -1.06 -7.16 1.49
CA ILE A 40 -1.87 -6.46 0.47
C ILE A 40 -2.07 -4.99 0.83
N TRP A 41 -2.34 -4.70 2.11
CA TRP A 41 -2.48 -3.34 2.61
C TRP A 41 -1.19 -2.52 2.43
N LEU A 42 -0.05 -3.07 2.83
CA LEU A 42 1.24 -2.40 2.70
C LEU A 42 1.62 -2.15 1.23
N GLU A 43 1.38 -3.11 0.35
CA GLU A 43 1.62 -2.97 -1.09
C GLU A 43 0.72 -1.88 -1.69
N THR A 44 -0.56 -1.86 -1.34
CA THR A 44 -1.51 -0.84 -1.80
C THR A 44 -1.12 0.55 -1.30
N LEU A 45 -0.71 0.67 -0.04
CA LEU A 45 -0.24 1.93 0.53
C LEU A 45 1.04 2.43 -0.16
N ASN A 46 1.97 1.52 -0.45
CA ASN A 46 3.20 1.82 -1.16
C ASN A 46 2.92 2.32 -2.58
N ASP A 47 2.02 1.66 -3.32
CA ASP A 47 1.60 2.08 -4.65
C ASP A 47 0.94 3.47 -4.62
N ALA A 48 0.04 3.71 -3.67
CA ALA A 48 -0.58 5.04 -3.48
C ALA A 48 0.47 6.12 -3.16
N THR A 49 1.43 5.82 -2.30
CA THR A 49 2.51 6.74 -1.91
C THR A 49 3.38 7.10 -3.13
N ARG A 50 3.73 6.14 -3.98
CA ARG A 50 4.49 6.41 -5.21
C ARG A 50 3.74 7.37 -6.14
N HIS A 51 2.45 7.19 -6.31
CA HIS A 51 1.63 8.10 -7.13
C HIS A 51 1.56 9.52 -6.55
N GLU A 52 1.52 9.66 -5.23
CA GLU A 52 1.57 10.97 -4.57
C GLU A 52 2.95 11.63 -4.75
N LEU A 53 4.04 10.87 -4.69
CA LEU A 53 5.39 11.38 -4.97
C LEU A 53 5.52 11.89 -6.40
N ASP A 54 4.98 11.17 -7.39
CA ASP A 54 4.97 11.61 -8.79
C ASP A 54 4.18 12.93 -8.98
N PHE A 55 3.05 13.05 -8.27
CA PHE A 55 2.27 14.30 -8.26
C PHE A 55 3.08 15.44 -7.64
N PHE A 56 3.72 15.23 -6.48
CA PHE A 56 4.54 16.26 -5.84
C PHE A 56 5.74 16.66 -6.69
N ALA A 57 6.38 15.72 -7.39
CA ALA A 57 7.44 16.03 -8.33
C ALA A 57 6.95 16.95 -9.46
N THR A 58 5.77 16.67 -10.01
CA THR A 58 5.14 17.52 -11.04
C THR A 58 4.84 18.91 -10.50
N VAL A 59 4.24 19.02 -9.32
CA VAL A 59 3.96 20.31 -8.67
C VAL A 59 5.24 21.10 -8.40
N ALA A 60 6.30 20.45 -7.94
CA ALA A 60 7.58 21.10 -7.69
C ALA A 60 8.18 21.69 -8.99
N VAL A 61 8.08 20.98 -10.11
CA VAL A 61 8.48 21.48 -11.43
C VAL A 61 7.64 22.71 -11.82
N SER A 62 6.31 22.64 -11.66
CA SER A 62 5.40 23.76 -11.94
C SER A 62 5.72 25.00 -11.09
N CYS A 63 6.03 24.82 -9.80
CA CYS A 63 6.45 25.92 -8.92
C CYS A 63 7.79 26.54 -9.34
N ASN A 64 8.74 25.71 -9.80
CA ASN A 64 10.02 26.20 -10.31
C ASN A 64 9.84 26.99 -11.60
N LYS A 65 9.01 26.51 -12.54
CA LYS A 65 8.62 27.26 -13.75
C LYS A 65 7.98 28.60 -13.38
N LEU A 66 7.01 28.60 -12.45
CA LEU A 66 6.33 29.82 -12.00
C LEU A 66 7.32 30.86 -11.47
N THR A 67 8.24 30.41 -10.63
CA THR A 67 9.29 31.26 -10.06
C THR A 67 10.21 31.81 -11.15
N SER A 68 10.59 30.96 -12.11
CA SER A 68 11.44 31.36 -13.24
C SER A 68 10.78 32.42 -14.12
N CYS A 69 9.48 32.28 -14.38
CA CYS A 69 8.69 33.27 -15.11
C CYS A 69 8.57 34.59 -14.34
N MET A 70 8.30 34.56 -13.04
CA MET A 70 8.16 35.78 -12.23
C MET A 70 9.49 36.54 -12.08
N LEU A 71 10.62 35.82 -12.05
CA LEU A 71 11.95 36.41 -11.97
C LEU A 71 12.52 36.84 -13.33
N GLY A 72 11.83 36.56 -14.43
CA GLY A 72 12.31 36.86 -15.79
C GLY A 72 13.52 36.02 -16.21
N LEU A 73 13.72 34.86 -15.59
CA LEU A 73 14.83 33.95 -15.90
C LEU A 73 14.62 33.25 -17.27
N GLU A 74 13.38 33.26 -17.79
CA GLU A 74 13.01 32.68 -19.09
C GLU A 74 13.00 33.69 -20.25
N GLY A 75 13.35 34.96 -20.01
CA GLY A 75 13.47 35.98 -21.06
C GLY A 75 12.79 37.30 -20.73
N LEU A 76 12.40 38.06 -21.77
CA LEU A 76 11.81 39.38 -21.60
C LEU A 76 10.47 39.29 -20.85
N LEU A 77 10.40 39.93 -19.69
CA LEU A 77 9.19 40.07 -18.88
C LEU A 77 8.19 40.99 -19.60
N THR A 78 7.33 40.38 -20.40
CA THR A 78 6.20 41.06 -21.02
C THR A 78 4.91 40.54 -20.39
N PRO A 79 3.83 41.36 -20.33
CA PRO A 79 2.54 40.89 -19.83
C PRO A 79 2.03 39.65 -20.58
N SER A 80 2.31 39.55 -21.88
CA SER A 80 1.94 38.40 -22.72
C SER A 80 2.72 37.14 -22.36
N SER A 81 4.03 37.22 -22.14
CA SER A 81 4.85 36.07 -21.74
C SER A 81 4.49 35.58 -20.33
N MET A 82 4.21 36.48 -19.39
CA MET A 82 3.73 36.11 -18.06
C MET A 82 2.38 35.38 -18.10
N MET A 83 1.43 35.88 -18.88
CA MET A 83 0.12 35.23 -19.02
C MET A 83 0.21 33.85 -19.67
N SER A 84 1.07 33.71 -20.69
CA SER A 84 1.35 32.41 -21.32
C SER A 84 1.93 31.41 -20.33
N CYS A 85 2.94 31.82 -19.56
CA CYS A 85 3.55 30.96 -18.55
C CYS A 85 2.54 30.54 -17.46
N TYR A 86 1.71 31.47 -16.97
CA TYR A 86 0.67 31.15 -15.99
C TYR A 86 -0.34 30.13 -16.54
N HIS A 87 -0.75 30.30 -17.80
CA HIS A 87 -1.67 29.39 -18.45
C HIS A 87 -1.08 27.99 -18.62
N GLU A 88 0.20 27.89 -19.01
CA GLU A 88 0.91 26.60 -19.10
C GLU A 88 0.97 25.91 -17.73
N ILE A 89 1.42 26.62 -16.69
CA ILE A 89 1.54 26.07 -15.33
C ILE A 89 0.19 25.60 -14.80
N THR A 90 -0.85 26.42 -14.99
CA THR A 90 -2.21 26.07 -14.56
C THR A 90 -2.72 24.84 -15.31
N GLY A 91 -2.40 24.71 -16.60
CA GLY A 91 -2.68 23.53 -17.41
C GLY A 91 -2.00 22.28 -16.83
N ASP A 92 -0.68 22.34 -16.63
CA ASP A 92 0.14 21.24 -16.09
C ASP A 92 -0.39 20.79 -14.71
N MET A 93 -0.66 21.74 -13.81
CA MET A 93 -1.18 21.45 -12.46
C MET A 93 -2.59 20.86 -12.48
N THR A 94 -3.45 21.35 -13.38
CA THR A 94 -4.82 20.83 -13.54
C THR A 94 -4.79 19.40 -14.05
N GLU A 95 -3.98 19.11 -15.06
CA GLU A 95 -3.83 17.76 -15.60
C GLU A 95 -3.29 16.80 -14.54
N ALA A 96 -2.24 17.20 -13.80
CA ALA A 96 -1.68 16.40 -12.72
C ALA A 96 -2.71 16.11 -11.62
N THR A 97 -3.53 17.11 -11.28
CA THR A 97 -4.60 16.97 -10.28
C THR A 97 -5.69 16.02 -10.76
N LEU A 98 -6.12 16.12 -12.02
CA LEU A 98 -7.11 15.21 -12.60
C LEU A 98 -6.60 13.77 -12.63
N LYS A 99 -5.34 13.56 -13.02
CA LYS A 99 -4.68 12.25 -12.97
C LYS A 99 -4.67 11.67 -11.56
N ARG A 100 -4.35 12.50 -10.55
CA ARG A 100 -4.36 12.11 -9.14
C ARG A 100 -5.75 11.68 -8.68
N VAL A 101 -6.78 12.51 -8.91
CA VAL A 101 -8.16 12.22 -8.53
C VAL A 101 -8.66 10.92 -9.18
N HIS A 102 -8.36 10.74 -10.47
CA HIS A 102 -8.68 9.51 -11.19
C HIS A 102 -8.02 8.29 -10.55
N LYS A 103 -6.73 8.37 -10.21
CA LYS A 103 -6.04 7.24 -9.56
C LYS A 103 -6.61 6.95 -8.17
N VAL A 104 -6.86 7.98 -7.37
CA VAL A 104 -7.45 7.84 -6.03
C VAL A 104 -8.84 7.18 -6.11
N SER A 105 -9.65 7.53 -7.11
CA SER A 105 -10.97 6.92 -7.32
C SER A 105 -10.93 5.41 -7.56
N LYS A 106 -9.81 4.88 -8.06
CA LYS A 106 -9.63 3.45 -8.35
C LYS A 106 -9.01 2.66 -7.20
N LEU A 107 -8.41 3.31 -6.20
CA LEU A 107 -7.67 2.62 -5.13
C LEU A 107 -8.56 1.64 -4.34
N SER A 108 -9.82 2.01 -4.08
CA SER A 108 -10.75 1.14 -3.37
C SER A 108 -11.13 -0.12 -4.16
N ASP A 109 -11.25 0.03 -5.48
CA ASP A 109 -11.60 -1.08 -6.37
C ASP A 109 -10.39 -2.01 -6.54
N ASP A 110 -9.20 -1.44 -6.79
CA ASP A 110 -7.94 -2.17 -6.87
C ASP A 110 -7.67 -2.97 -5.57
N LEU A 111 -7.89 -2.35 -4.39
CA LEU A 111 -7.72 -3.02 -3.10
C LEU A 111 -8.72 -4.16 -2.91
N ARG A 112 -10.00 -3.93 -3.23
CA ARG A 112 -11.05 -4.96 -3.11
C ARG A 112 -10.74 -6.16 -4.01
N GLU A 113 -10.29 -5.92 -5.23
CA GLU A 113 -9.89 -6.96 -6.17
C GLU A 113 -8.69 -7.77 -5.63
N ARG A 114 -7.64 -7.10 -5.13
CA ARG A 114 -6.47 -7.78 -4.54
C ARG A 114 -6.85 -8.65 -3.34
N ILE A 115 -7.75 -8.17 -2.48
CA ILE A 115 -8.26 -8.96 -1.34
C ILE A 115 -9.04 -10.17 -1.85
N TRP A 116 -9.92 -10.00 -2.84
CA TRP A 116 -10.73 -11.09 -3.40
C TRP A 116 -9.91 -12.17 -4.10
N CYS A 117 -8.80 -11.81 -4.74
CA CYS A 117 -7.91 -12.78 -5.38
C CYS A 117 -7.08 -13.63 -4.40
N GLU A 118 -6.95 -13.20 -3.13
CA GLU A 118 -6.10 -13.85 -2.13
C GLU A 118 -6.88 -14.68 -1.09
N ILE A 119 -8.17 -14.37 -0.90
CA ILE A 119 -9.13 -15.12 -0.05
C ILE A 119 -9.80 -16.21 -0.87
#